data_AF-A0A9E3ZSK6-F1
#
_entry.id   AF-A0A9E3ZSK6-F1
#
_cell.length_a   1.000
_cell.length_b   1.000
_cell.length_c   1.000
_cell.angle_alpha   90.00
_cell.angle_beta   90.00
_cell.angle_gamma   90.00
#
_symmetry.space_group_name_H-M   'P 1'
#
loop_
_entity.id
_entity.type
_entity.pdbx_description
1 polymer ?
#
loop_
_entity_poly.entity_id
_entity_poly.type
_entity_poly.pdbx_seq_one_letter_code
_entity_poly.pdbx_strand_id
1 'polypeptide(L)'
;MNEAKFESQLHRFLHVLRKEKKVLVTNQPDKLEAFVTQKSTYLSLFEEYQGPISARMKELIHQIKAQQEENLLLTEQAISYQNMLMNAVKKTMKTSSQTTYSKQMGTPNHAPTAMINTEF
;
A
#
# COMPACT_ATOMS: atom_id res chain seq x y z
N MET A 1 31.18 -8.94 18.82
CA MET A 1 31.40 -7.88 17.80
C MET A 1 32.09 -6.67 18.44
N ASN A 2 33.01 -5.97 17.76
CA ASN A 2 33.65 -4.75 18.28
C ASN A 2 32.85 -3.49 17.91
N GLU A 3 33.01 -2.39 18.67
CA GLU A 3 32.34 -1.09 18.51
C GLU A 3 32.42 -0.55 17.07
N ALA A 4 33.62 -0.43 16.49
CA ALA A 4 33.79 0.09 15.13
C ALA A 4 33.07 -0.77 14.06
N LYS A 5 33.01 -2.09 14.27
CA LYS A 5 32.27 -2.99 13.37
C LYS A 5 30.77 -2.77 13.51
N PHE A 6 30.27 -2.60 14.73
CA PHE A 6 28.86 -2.31 14.96
C PHE A 6 28.44 -0.98 14.34
N GLU A 7 29.24 0.08 14.51
CA GLU A 7 28.97 1.38 13.90
C GLU A 7 28.90 1.30 12.36
N SER A 8 29.81 0.53 11.75
CA SER A 8 29.77 0.28 10.31
C SER A 8 28.50 -0.44 9.89
N GLN A 9 28.01 -1.39 10.69
CA GLN A 9 26.76 -2.08 10.41
C GLN A 9 25.54 -1.16 10.55
N LEU A 10 25.52 -0.25 11.55
CA LEU A 10 24.48 0.78 11.65
C LEU A 10 24.42 1.65 10.39
N HIS A 11 25.58 2.10 9.90
CA HIS A 11 25.65 2.86 8.66
C HIS A 11 25.13 2.09 7.45
N ARG A 12 25.48 0.79 7.34
CA ARG A 12 24.98 -0.07 6.26
C ARG A 12 23.47 -0.28 6.36
N PHE A 13 22.95 -0.49 7.56
CA PHE A 13 21.52 -0.65 7.80
C PHE A 13 20.75 0.61 7.40
N LEU A 14 21.22 1.80 7.83
CA LEU A 14 20.65 3.07 7.42
C LEU A 14 20.62 3.25 5.89
N HIS A 15 21.67 2.81 5.19
CA HIS A 15 21.72 2.85 3.73
C HIS A 15 20.69 1.91 3.08
N VAL A 16 20.47 0.72 3.64
CA VAL A 16 19.42 -0.21 3.19
C VAL A 16 18.04 0.45 3.35
N LEU A 17 17.76 1.07 4.50
CA LEU A 17 16.49 1.76 4.74
C LEU A 17 16.26 2.92 3.76
N ARG A 18 17.30 3.70 3.45
CA ARG A 18 17.23 4.77 2.44
C ARG A 18 16.99 4.24 1.03
N LYS A 19 17.50 3.07 0.68
CA LYS A 19 17.22 2.40 -0.59
C LYS A 19 15.77 1.91 -0.65
N GLU A 20 15.28 1.32 0.44
CA GLU A 20 13.88 0.91 0.56
C GLU A 20 12.93 2.10 0.35
N LYS A 21 13.20 3.25 0.97
CA LYS A 21 12.44 4.49 0.73
C LYS A 21 12.33 4.80 -0.77
N LYS A 22 13.43 4.74 -1.52
CA LYS A 22 13.42 5.03 -2.96
C LYS A 22 12.53 4.05 -3.72
N VAL A 23 12.52 2.79 -3.33
CA VAL A 23 11.67 1.76 -3.93
C VAL A 23 10.19 2.00 -3.62
N LEU A 24 9.88 2.36 -2.37
CA LEU A 24 8.52 2.73 -1.94
C LEU A 24 7.99 3.94 -2.73
N VAL A 25 8.81 4.99 -2.87
CA VAL A 25 8.45 6.21 -3.62
C VAL A 25 8.30 5.94 -5.12
N THR A 26 9.10 5.04 -5.69
CA THR A 26 9.03 4.70 -7.12
C THR A 26 8.02 3.60 -7.43
N ASN A 27 7.22 3.18 -6.44
CA ASN A 27 6.15 2.18 -6.57
C ASN A 27 6.60 0.87 -7.25
N GLN A 28 7.73 0.32 -6.81
CA GLN A 28 8.27 -0.97 -7.30
C GLN A 28 8.10 -2.06 -6.22
N PRO A 29 6.87 -2.54 -5.96
CA PRO A 29 6.58 -3.42 -4.83
C PRO A 29 7.33 -4.76 -4.91
N ASP A 30 7.61 -5.26 -6.11
CA ASP A 30 8.31 -6.55 -6.33
C ASP A 30 9.72 -6.57 -5.71
N LYS A 31 10.31 -5.38 -5.49
CA LYS A 31 11.65 -5.25 -4.88
C LYS A 31 11.61 -5.18 -3.36
N LEU A 32 10.44 -4.99 -2.74
CA LEU A 32 10.30 -4.82 -1.29
C LEU A 32 10.64 -6.08 -0.50
N GLU A 33 10.29 -7.26 -1.03
CA GLU A 33 10.55 -8.53 -0.36
C GLU A 33 12.05 -8.73 -0.05
N ALA A 34 12.91 -8.40 -1.01
CA ALA A 34 14.36 -8.44 -0.83
C ALA A 34 14.85 -7.52 0.29
N PHE A 35 14.23 -6.34 0.47
CA PHE A 35 14.55 -5.45 1.58
C PHE A 35 14.08 -5.99 2.93
N VAL A 36 12.93 -6.67 2.99
CA VAL A 36 12.46 -7.32 4.22
C VAL A 36 13.43 -8.39 4.66
N THR A 37 13.84 -9.29 3.75
CA THR A 37 14.85 -10.32 4.05
C THR A 37 16.17 -9.71 4.48
N GLN A 38 16.63 -8.67 3.77
CA GLN A 38 17.88 -7.99 4.10
C GLN A 38 17.81 -7.28 5.46
N LYS A 39 16.66 -6.74 5.87
CA LYS A 39 16.51 -6.13 7.20
C LYS A 39 16.56 -7.16 8.32
N SER A 40 15.94 -8.32 8.13
CA SER A 40 15.93 -9.40 9.13
C SER A 40 17.33 -9.87 9.54
N THR A 41 18.31 -9.84 8.62
CA THR A 41 19.69 -10.21 8.95
C THR A 41 20.37 -9.25 9.93
N TYR A 42 19.87 -8.02 10.09
CA TYR A 42 20.42 -7.06 11.05
C TYR A 42 19.84 -7.23 12.46
N LEU A 43 18.72 -7.96 12.64
CA LEU A 43 18.14 -8.19 13.97
C LEU A 43 19.11 -8.92 14.90
N SER A 44 19.73 -10.00 14.39
CA SER A 44 20.75 -10.75 15.13
C SER A 44 21.96 -9.87 15.51
N LEU A 45 22.33 -8.90 14.65
CA LEU A 45 23.43 -7.98 14.93
C LEU A 45 23.12 -7.03 16.09
N PHE A 46 21.86 -6.65 16.28
CA PHE A 46 21.43 -5.83 17.42
C PHE A 46 21.36 -6.64 18.72
N GLU A 47 20.97 -7.91 18.65
CA GLU A 47 20.89 -8.80 19.82
C GLU A 47 22.28 -9.23 20.34
N GLU A 48 23.24 -9.45 19.43
CA GLU A 48 24.58 -9.92 19.77
C GLU A 48 25.52 -8.83 20.31
N TYR A 49 25.18 -7.55 20.13
CA TYR A 49 26.05 -6.45 20.54
C TYR A 49 25.85 -6.07 22.02
N GLN A 50 26.85 -6.35 22.86
CA GLN A 50 26.87 -5.96 24.28
C GLN A 50 27.94 -4.92 24.61
N GLY A 51 28.48 -4.23 23.61
CA GLY A 51 29.49 -3.19 23.80
C GLY A 51 28.87 -1.84 24.23
N PRO A 52 29.71 -0.88 24.65
CA PRO A 52 29.26 0.46 24.99
C PRO A 52 28.76 1.20 23.74
N ILE A 53 27.63 1.90 23.87
CA ILE A 53 27.05 2.69 22.78
C ILE A 53 27.60 4.12 22.85
N SER A 54 28.42 4.49 21.89
CA SER A 54 28.95 5.85 21.76
C SER A 54 27.88 6.87 21.36
N ALA A 55 28.15 8.17 21.56
CA ALA A 55 27.23 9.23 21.15
C ALA A 55 26.89 9.18 19.65
N ARG A 56 27.88 8.84 18.82
CA ARG A 56 27.70 8.71 17.37
C ARG A 56 26.80 7.53 16.99
N MET A 57 26.91 6.41 17.71
CA MET A 57 26.01 5.27 17.52
C MET A 57 24.57 5.62 17.92
N LYS A 58 24.37 6.36 19.01
CA LYS A 58 23.03 6.82 19.42
C LYS A 58 22.38 7.68 18.33
N GLU A 59 23.14 8.59 17.75
CA GLU A 59 22.69 9.42 16.64
C GLU A 59 22.30 8.57 15.42
N LEU A 60 23.12 7.58 15.06
CA LEU A 60 22.81 6.65 13.97
C LEU A 60 21.54 5.83 14.24
N ILE A 61 21.35 5.36 15.48
CA ILE A 61 20.15 4.62 15.89
C ILE A 61 18.90 5.52 15.79
N HIS A 62 19.01 6.80 16.18
CA HIS A 62 17.92 7.76 16.00
C HIS A 62 17.56 7.97 14.52
N GLN A 63 18.56 8.13 13.66
CA GLN A 63 18.33 8.26 12.21
C GLN A 63 17.71 7.00 11.60
N ILE A 64 18.17 5.82 12.03
CA ILE A 64 17.59 4.54 11.64
C ILE A 64 16.12 4.46 12.02
N LYS A 65 15.77 4.84 13.26
CA LYS A 65 14.39 4.82 13.75
C LYS A 65 13.50 5.76 12.92
N ALA A 66 13.93 7.00 12.73
CA ALA A 66 13.20 7.97 11.91
C ALA A 66 13.01 7.48 10.47
N GLN A 67 14.04 6.87 9.87
CA GLN A 67 13.94 6.33 8.52
C GLN A 67 12.99 5.13 8.43
N GLN A 68 12.95 4.28 9.46
CA GLN A 68 12.03 3.15 9.53
C GLN A 68 10.58 3.60 9.69
N GLU A 69 10.33 4.63 10.51
CA GLU A 69 9.00 5.25 10.66
C GLU A 69 8.51 5.84 9.34
N GLU A 70 9.39 6.51 8.59
CA GLU A 70 9.06 7.02 7.26
C GLU A 70 8.73 5.90 6.26
N ASN A 71 9.53 4.83 6.23
CA ASN A 71 9.27 3.69 5.35
C ASN A 71 7.95 2.99 5.71
N LEU A 72 7.62 2.89 7.00
CA LEU A 72 6.35 2.36 7.47
C LEU A 72 5.18 3.20 6.96
N LEU A 73 5.25 4.53 7.14
CA LEU A 73 4.22 5.45 6.69
C LEU A 73 3.99 5.34 5.17
N LEU A 74 5.06 5.30 4.37
CA LEU A 74 4.96 5.14 2.92
C LEU A 74 4.30 3.81 2.53
N THR A 75 4.60 2.74 3.26
CA THR A 75 3.99 1.42 3.03
C THR A 75 2.50 1.45 3.35
N GLU A 76 2.10 2.03 4.49
CA GLU A 76 0.70 2.19 4.88
C GLU A 76 -0.09 3.04 3.87
N GLN A 77 0.52 4.12 3.37
CA GLN A 77 -0.07 4.95 2.32
C GLN A 77 -0.29 4.17 1.02
N ALA A 78 0.68 3.36 0.59
CA ALA A 78 0.55 2.53 -0.60
C ALA A 78 -0.58 1.51 -0.45
N ILE A 79 -0.68 0.84 0.70
CA ILE A 79 -1.77 -0.10 1.01
C ILE A 79 -3.13 0.60 1.02
N SER A 80 -3.22 1.77 1.66
CA SER A 80 -4.46 2.56 1.72
C SER A 80 -4.95 2.96 0.33
N TYR A 81 -4.05 3.42 -0.54
CA TYR A 81 -4.35 3.76 -1.92
C TYR A 81 -4.88 2.56 -2.72
N GLN A 82 -4.22 1.40 -2.60
CA GLN A 82 -4.66 0.16 -3.26
C GLN A 82 -6.06 -0.27 -2.80
N ASN A 83 -6.34 -0.17 -1.50
CA ASN A 83 -7.66 -0.47 -0.94
C ASN A 83 -8.74 0.49 -1.47
N MET A 84 -8.44 1.78 -1.54
CA MET A 84 -9.35 2.78 -2.10
C MET A 84 -9.67 2.49 -3.58
N LEU A 85 -8.65 2.20 -4.38
CA LEU A 85 -8.81 1.85 -5.80
C LEU A 85 -9.66 0.58 -5.96
N MET A 86 -9.36 -0.47 -5.20
CA MET A 86 -10.11 -1.73 -5.20
C MET A 86 -11.59 -1.50 -4.84
N ASN A 87 -11.86 -0.66 -3.83
CA ASN A 87 -13.22 -0.31 -3.42
C ASN A 87 -13.97 0.48 -4.51
N ALA A 88 -13.28 1.41 -5.19
CA ALA A 88 -13.85 2.16 -6.31
C ALA A 88 -14.21 1.24 -7.49
N VAL A 89 -13.33 0.32 -7.86
CA VAL A 89 -13.58 -0.69 -8.91
C VAL A 89 -14.74 -1.60 -8.52
N LYS A 90 -14.79 -2.10 -7.28
CA LYS A 90 -15.93 -2.90 -6.79
C LYS A 90 -17.24 -2.11 -6.86
N LYS A 91 -17.21 -0.81 -6.55
CA LYS A 91 -18.39 0.05 -6.62
C LYS A 91 -18.88 0.21 -8.06
N THR A 92 -17.98 0.50 -9.03
CA THR A 92 -18.37 0.64 -10.43
C THR A 92 -18.91 -0.68 -10.99
N MET A 93 -18.29 -1.82 -10.68
CA MET A 93 -18.78 -3.15 -11.08
C MET A 93 -20.16 -3.49 -10.51
N LYS A 94 -20.43 -3.14 -9.24
CA LYS A 94 -21.76 -3.32 -8.61
C LYS A 94 -22.82 -2.43 -9.27
N THR A 95 -22.47 -1.18 -9.60
CA THR A 95 -23.39 -0.28 -10.29
C THR A 95 -23.69 -0.76 -11.71
N SER A 96 -22.69 -1.17 -12.49
CA SER A 96 -22.88 -1.66 -13.87
C SER A 96 -23.68 -2.97 -13.95
N SER A 97 -23.61 -3.82 -12.92
CA SER A 97 -24.42 -5.05 -12.82
C SER A 97 -25.84 -4.80 -12.31
N GLN A 98 -26.14 -3.65 -11.73
CA GLN A 98 -27.51 -3.25 -11.34
C GLN A 98 -28.24 -2.42 -12.41
N THR A 99 -27.54 -1.78 -13.35
CA THR A 99 -28.14 -0.83 -14.32
C THR A 99 -28.40 -1.38 -15.72
N THR A 100 -28.10 -2.65 -16.00
CA THR A 100 -28.29 -3.20 -17.36
C THR A 100 -29.24 -4.40 -17.32
N TYR A 101 -30.45 -4.20 -17.85
CA TYR A 101 -31.53 -5.19 -18.05
C TYR A 101 -32.46 -5.54 -16.87
N SER A 102 -33.23 -4.58 -16.35
CA SER A 102 -34.57 -4.88 -15.77
C SER A 102 -35.49 -3.65 -15.70
N LYS A 103 -35.45 -2.77 -16.70
CA LYS A 103 -36.47 -1.73 -16.89
C LYS A 103 -37.29 -2.00 -18.15
N GLN A 104 -37.85 -3.21 -18.23
CA GLN A 104 -39.00 -3.45 -19.10
C GLN A 104 -40.18 -2.80 -18.39
N MET A 105 -40.50 -1.57 -18.80
CA MET A 105 -41.71 -0.89 -18.35
C MET A 105 -42.90 -1.69 -18.85
N GLY A 106 -43.45 -2.54 -17.98
CA GLY A 106 -44.75 -3.16 -18.16
C GLY A 106 -45.79 -2.05 -18.23
N THR A 107 -46.36 -1.88 -19.42
CA THR A 107 -47.50 -1.03 -19.73
C THR A 107 -48.64 -1.25 -18.74
N PRO A 108 -49.24 -0.21 -18.13
CA PRO A 108 -50.48 -0.38 -17.40
C PRO A 108 -51.61 -0.65 -18.40
N ASN A 109 -52.15 -1.85 -18.26
CA ASN A 109 -53.45 -2.35 -18.70
C ASN A 109 -54.45 -1.24 -19.11
N HIS A 110 -54.66 -1.06 -20.42
CA HIS A 110 -55.85 -0.38 -20.95
C HIS A 110 -56.63 -1.36 -21.83
N ALA A 111 -57.88 -1.58 -21.42
CA ALA A 111 -58.89 -2.45 -22.03
C ALA A 111 -59.23 -2.05 -23.48
N PRO A 112 -59.82 -2.95 -24.30
CA PRO A 112 -60.09 -2.67 -25.71
C PRO A 112 -61.26 -1.69 -25.82
N THR A 113 -61.05 -0.53 -26.44
CA THR A 113 -62.14 0.33 -26.90
C THR A 113 -62.18 0.29 -28.43
N ALA A 114 -63.30 -0.18 -28.93
CA ALA A 114 -63.63 -0.27 -30.34
C ALA A 114 -63.98 1.11 -30.91
N MET A 115 -63.73 1.25 -32.23
CA MET A 115 -64.30 2.21 -33.19
C MET A 115 -63.99 3.70 -32.99
N ILE A 116 -63.30 4.30 -33.96
CA ILE A 116 -63.86 5.33 -34.87
C ILE A 116 -62.99 5.39 -36.13
N ASN A 117 -63.68 5.37 -37.26
CA ASN A 117 -63.16 5.32 -38.63
C ASN A 117 -62.26 6.50 -39.02
N THR A 118 -61.35 6.16 -39.92
CA THR A 118 -60.51 6.99 -40.79
C THR A 118 -61.24 8.16 -41.44
N GLU A 119 -60.52 9.26 -41.60
CA GLU A 119 -60.88 10.44 -42.38
C GLU A 119 -61.21 10.07 -43.85
N PHE A 120 -62.32 10.60 -44.38
CA PHE A 120 -62.51 11.32 -45.65
C PHE A 120 -64.01 11.50 -45.96
#